data_AF-A0A841YT86-F1
#
_entry.id   AF-A0A841YT86-F1
#
_cell.length_a   1.000
_cell.length_b   1.000
_cell.length_c   1.000
_cell.angle_alpha   90.00
_cell.angle_beta   90.00
_cell.angle_gamma   90.00
#
_symmetry.space_group_name_H-M   'P 1'
#
loop_
_entity.id
_entity.type
_entity.pdbx_description
1 polymer ?
#
loop_
_entity_poly.entity_id
_entity_poly.type
_entity_poly.pdbx_seq_one_letter_code
_entity_poly.pdbx_strand_id
1 'polypeptide(L)'
;MDKTQFLNELGVKLAGLEPEERFEILADYEEHFAAGAVSGKSEQEIVFDLGSPDEIARDILAGRTEEQVEEAYYVPRPVASKKRSTGSKTGIFLAMLIPNLVVYSLLLSFWGVVVGVAASTVGFFLTPIAFVLDVILNHSFEIYKLFAVIAGLGLGFIFLVFTIWLAKVVLLATVGYTQFNKHLMKGEKKHV
;
A
#
# COMPACT_ATOMS: atom_id res chain seq x y z
N MET A 1 -8.93 -30.61 38.32
CA MET A 1 -9.68 -29.51 37.67
C MET A 1 -9.99 -29.95 36.24
N ASP A 2 -11.18 -29.63 35.77
CA ASP A 2 -11.57 -29.80 34.36
C ASP A 2 -11.19 -28.55 33.53
N LYS A 3 -11.32 -28.63 32.20
CA LYS A 3 -11.00 -27.51 31.29
C LYS A 3 -11.73 -26.22 31.70
N THR A 4 -13.02 -26.33 32.05
CA THR A 4 -13.89 -25.17 32.31
C THR A 4 -13.50 -24.46 33.59
N GLN A 5 -13.15 -25.22 34.63
CA GLN A 5 -12.64 -24.71 35.90
C GLN A 5 -11.30 -23.99 35.71
N PHE A 6 -10.38 -24.58 34.94
CA PHE A 6 -9.07 -24.00 34.65
C PHE A 6 -9.19 -22.63 33.96
N LEU A 7 -9.97 -22.55 32.88
CA LEU A 7 -10.15 -21.30 32.12
C LEU A 7 -10.87 -20.21 32.93
N ASN A 8 -11.82 -20.59 33.78
CA ASN A 8 -12.51 -19.63 34.64
C ASN A 8 -11.56 -19.06 35.72
N GLU A 9 -10.81 -19.92 36.41
CA GLU A 9 -9.83 -19.48 37.41
C GLU A 9 -8.74 -18.59 36.80
N LEU A 10 -8.23 -18.96 35.61
CA LEU A 10 -7.26 -18.14 34.88
C LEU A 10 -7.86 -16.79 34.48
N GLY A 11 -9.09 -16.76 33.97
CA GLY A 11 -9.77 -15.53 33.55
C GLY A 11 -10.02 -14.55 34.71
N VAL A 12 -10.34 -15.07 35.90
CA VAL A 12 -10.50 -14.25 37.12
C VAL A 12 -9.15 -13.66 37.55
N LYS A 13 -8.06 -14.43 37.49
CA LYS A 13 -6.72 -13.98 37.89
C LYS A 13 -6.12 -12.99 36.89
N LEU A 14 -6.51 -13.07 35.63
CA LEU A 14 -6.15 -12.12 34.56
C LEU A 14 -7.08 -10.89 34.49
N ALA A 15 -7.93 -10.64 35.49
CA ALA A 15 -8.81 -9.47 35.51
C ALA A 15 -8.09 -8.11 35.51
N GLY A 16 -6.79 -8.09 35.80
CA GLY A 16 -5.94 -6.88 35.68
C GLY A 16 -5.52 -6.53 34.24
N LEU A 17 -5.83 -7.36 33.25
CA LEU A 17 -5.53 -7.11 31.84
C LEU A 17 -6.71 -6.44 31.12
N GLU A 18 -6.40 -5.75 30.01
CA GLU A 18 -7.42 -5.23 29.12
C GLU A 18 -8.34 -6.37 28.62
N PRO A 19 -9.65 -6.13 28.47
CA PRO A 19 -10.62 -7.19 28.13
C PRO A 19 -10.26 -7.97 26.85
N GLU A 20 -9.67 -7.28 25.86
CA GLU A 20 -9.27 -7.85 24.57
C GLU A 20 -8.06 -8.80 24.72
N GLU A 21 -7.04 -8.40 25.48
CA GLU A 21 -5.85 -9.21 25.75
C GLU A 21 -6.18 -10.44 26.60
N ARG A 22 -7.03 -10.27 27.62
CA ARG A 22 -7.52 -11.39 28.42
C ARG A 22 -8.27 -12.41 27.55
N PHE A 23 -9.06 -11.95 26.58
CA PHE A 23 -9.79 -12.83 25.68
C PHE A 23 -8.84 -13.60 24.75
N GLU A 24 -7.82 -12.93 24.20
CA GLU A 24 -6.78 -13.55 23.37
C GLU A 24 -6.04 -14.66 24.14
N ILE A 25 -5.59 -14.37 25.36
CA ILE A 25 -4.90 -15.36 26.21
C ILE A 25 -5.80 -16.56 26.51
N LEU A 26 -7.06 -16.33 26.88
CA LEU A 26 -8.00 -17.43 27.17
C LEU A 26 -8.30 -18.28 25.93
N ALA A 27 -8.38 -17.66 24.75
CA ALA A 27 -8.58 -18.37 23.48
C ALA A 27 -7.40 -19.28 23.13
N ASP A 28 -6.16 -18.82 23.37
CA ASP A 28 -4.95 -19.63 23.14
C ASP A 28 -4.93 -20.89 24.01
N TYR A 29 -5.28 -20.76 25.30
CA TYR A 29 -5.38 -21.93 26.19
C TYR A 29 -6.52 -22.87 25.77
N GLU A 30 -7.65 -22.33 25.31
CA GLU A 30 -8.74 -23.14 24.78
C GLU A 30 -8.32 -23.97 23.55
N GLU A 31 -7.57 -23.38 22.63
CA GLU A 31 -7.00 -24.09 21.48
C GLU A 31 -6.01 -25.19 21.94
N HIS A 32 -5.23 -24.91 22.98
CA HIS A 32 -4.29 -25.87 23.56
C HIS A 32 -4.99 -27.10 24.18
N PHE A 33 -6.12 -26.88 24.86
CA PHE A 33 -6.98 -27.97 25.35
C PHE A 33 -7.61 -28.75 24.19
N ALA A 34 -8.04 -28.07 23.13
CA ALA A 34 -8.59 -28.73 21.94
C ALA A 34 -7.54 -29.61 21.24
N ALA A 35 -6.30 -29.12 21.10
CA ALA A 35 -5.19 -29.87 20.51
C ALA A 35 -4.80 -31.11 21.35
N GLY A 36 -4.81 -30.97 22.68
CA GLY A 36 -4.57 -32.09 23.60
C GLY A 36 -5.65 -33.16 23.51
N ALA A 37 -6.92 -32.76 23.41
CA ALA A 37 -8.04 -33.68 23.25
C ALA A 37 -7.97 -34.47 21.92
N VAL A 38 -7.59 -33.79 20.82
CA VAL A 38 -7.36 -34.45 19.52
C VAL A 38 -6.21 -35.46 19.58
N SER A 39 -5.20 -35.18 20.42
CA SER A 39 -4.06 -36.08 20.65
C SER A 39 -4.37 -37.25 21.58
N GLY A 40 -5.63 -37.38 22.04
CA GLY A 40 -6.08 -38.46 22.92
C GLY A 40 -5.71 -38.30 24.38
N LYS A 41 -5.22 -37.11 24.80
CA LYS A 41 -4.94 -36.82 26.21
C LYS A 41 -6.24 -36.51 26.97
N SER A 42 -6.32 -36.93 28.22
CA SER A 42 -7.41 -36.54 29.12
C SER A 42 -7.24 -35.08 29.56
N GLU A 43 -8.35 -34.40 29.90
CA GLU A 43 -8.29 -33.01 30.36
C GLU A 43 -7.39 -32.84 31.58
N GLN A 44 -7.34 -33.85 32.46
CA GLN A 44 -6.53 -33.84 33.67
C GLN A 44 -5.03 -33.92 33.35
N GLU A 45 -4.63 -34.65 32.31
CA GLU A 45 -3.25 -34.70 31.84
C GLU A 45 -2.83 -33.39 31.19
N ILE A 46 -3.73 -32.76 30.43
CA ILE A 46 -3.46 -31.46 29.80
C ILE A 46 -3.26 -30.38 30.87
N VAL A 47 -4.11 -30.37 31.91
CA VAL A 47 -3.93 -29.47 33.06
C VAL A 47 -2.60 -29.72 33.75
N PHE A 48 -2.21 -30.98 33.96
CA PHE A 48 -0.95 -31.32 34.61
C PHE A 48 0.26 -30.81 33.79
N ASP A 49 0.19 -30.95 32.46
CA ASP A 49 1.21 -30.44 31.54
C ASP A 49 1.27 -28.90 31.52
N LEU A 50 0.14 -28.21 31.72
CA LEU A 50 0.05 -26.75 31.72
C LEU A 50 0.46 -26.11 33.06
N GLY A 51 0.33 -26.82 34.17
CA GLY A 51 0.62 -26.30 35.52
C GLY A 51 -0.58 -25.61 36.17
N SER A 52 -0.33 -24.75 37.17
CA SER A 52 -1.42 -24.08 37.91
C SER A 52 -1.82 -22.73 37.28
N PRO A 53 -3.13 -22.40 37.21
CA PRO A 53 -3.60 -21.08 36.75
C PRO A 53 -2.94 -19.90 37.48
N ASP A 54 -2.57 -20.10 38.75
CA ASP A 54 -1.93 -19.12 39.63
C ASP A 54 -0.50 -18.80 39.22
N GLU A 55 0.26 -19.79 38.79
CA GLU A 55 1.63 -19.60 38.29
C GLU A 55 1.60 -18.90 36.94
N ILE A 56 0.70 -19.32 36.05
CA ILE A 56 0.53 -18.72 34.72
C ILE A 56 0.12 -17.24 34.83
N ALA A 57 -0.89 -16.93 35.65
CA ALA A 57 -1.32 -15.55 35.83
C ALA A 57 -0.24 -14.67 36.47
N ARG A 58 0.52 -15.21 37.42
CA ARG A 58 1.64 -14.48 38.04
C ARG A 58 2.76 -14.20 37.05
N ASP A 59 3.12 -15.15 36.19
CA ASP A 59 4.16 -14.97 35.19
C ASP A 59 3.78 -13.88 34.17
N ILE A 60 2.54 -13.93 33.67
CA ILE A 60 1.99 -12.94 32.73
C ILE A 60 1.95 -11.53 33.33
N LEU A 61 1.60 -11.40 34.61
CA LEU A 61 1.53 -10.10 35.30
C LEU A 61 2.91 -9.61 35.78
N ALA A 62 3.81 -10.51 36.18
CA ALA A 62 5.17 -10.18 36.63
C ALA A 62 6.03 -9.65 35.47
N GLY A 63 5.91 -10.25 34.28
CA GLY A 63 6.59 -9.78 33.06
C GLY A 63 6.26 -8.34 32.67
N ARG A 64 5.15 -7.77 33.18
CA ARG A 64 4.79 -6.36 33.00
C ARG A 64 5.33 -5.41 34.08
N THR A 65 5.51 -5.90 35.30
CA THR A 65 5.94 -5.05 36.41
C THR A 65 7.44 -4.71 36.28
N GLU A 66 8.21 -5.59 35.64
CA GLU A 66 9.62 -5.34 35.31
C GLU A 66 9.83 -4.34 34.16
N GLU A 67 8.84 -4.11 33.29
CA GLU A 67 8.95 -3.17 32.17
C GLU A 67 8.75 -1.69 32.56
N GLN A 68 8.30 -1.39 33.79
CA GLN A 68 8.02 0.00 34.20
C GLN A 68 9.13 0.68 35.04
N VAL A 69 10.21 -0.01 35.46
CA VAL A 69 11.13 0.56 36.47
C VAL A 69 12.61 0.72 36.08
N GLU A 70 13.16 0.12 35.01
CA GLU A 70 14.61 0.26 34.74
C GLU A 70 14.96 1.21 33.58
N GLU A 71 15.41 2.40 33.96
CA GLU A 71 16.27 3.28 33.15
C GLU A 71 17.57 2.56 32.74
N ALA A 72 17.93 2.75 31.46
CA ALA A 72 19.29 2.78 30.93
C ALA A 72 20.13 1.48 30.96
N TYR A 73 19.88 0.57 30.02
CA TYR A 73 20.97 -0.05 29.25
C TYR A 73 20.48 -0.46 27.85
N TYR A 74 21.06 0.13 26.80
CA TYR A 74 20.72 -0.17 25.41
C TYR A 74 21.30 -1.54 25.03
N VAL A 75 20.45 -2.57 25.03
CA VAL A 75 20.70 -3.83 24.33
C VAL A 75 19.77 -3.83 23.12
N PRO A 76 20.26 -3.93 21.87
CA PRO A 76 19.36 -4.07 20.73
C PRO A 76 18.70 -5.46 20.81
N ARG A 77 17.51 -5.54 21.44
CA ARG A 77 16.59 -6.66 21.26
C ARG A 77 16.29 -6.74 19.76
N PRO A 78 16.35 -7.92 19.12
CA PRO A 78 15.72 -8.09 17.83
C PRO A 78 14.25 -7.78 18.06
N VAL A 79 13.79 -6.63 17.54
CA VAL A 79 12.39 -6.25 17.58
C VAL A 79 11.60 -7.46 17.10
N ALA A 80 10.79 -8.04 18.00
CA ALA A 80 9.83 -9.06 17.63
C ALA A 80 8.98 -8.40 16.54
N SER A 81 9.27 -8.73 15.29
CA SER A 81 8.56 -8.19 14.15
C SER A 81 7.15 -8.70 14.32
N LYS A 82 6.24 -7.86 14.81
CA LYS A 82 4.80 -8.12 14.85
C LYS A 82 4.47 -8.63 13.46
N LYS A 83 4.30 -9.95 13.31
CA LYS A 83 3.98 -10.58 12.02
C LYS A 83 2.61 -10.01 11.69
N ARG A 84 2.59 -8.92 10.91
CA ARG A 84 1.37 -8.39 10.31
C ARG A 84 0.74 -9.58 9.62
N SER A 85 -0.33 -10.09 10.22
CA SER A 85 -1.11 -11.17 9.63
C SER A 85 -1.44 -10.79 8.20
N THR A 86 -1.43 -11.77 7.31
CA THR A 86 -1.71 -11.57 5.88
C THR A 86 -3.02 -10.80 5.63
N GLY A 87 -3.97 -10.81 6.59
CA GLY A 87 -5.19 -9.98 6.57
C GLY A 87 -4.97 -8.46 6.65
N SER A 88 -3.88 -7.99 7.26
CA SER A 88 -3.54 -6.56 7.33
C SER A 88 -3.19 -5.97 5.95
N LYS A 89 -2.61 -6.76 5.04
CA LYS A 89 -2.26 -6.30 3.68
C LYS A 89 -3.48 -6.04 2.81
N THR A 90 -4.53 -6.87 2.94
CA THR A 90 -5.79 -6.70 2.23
C THR A 90 -6.56 -5.47 2.74
N GLY A 91 -6.58 -5.23 4.05
CA GLY A 91 -7.23 -4.04 4.63
C GLY A 91 -6.56 -2.73 4.19
N ILE A 92 -5.22 -2.69 4.15
CA ILE A 92 -4.47 -1.51 3.68
C ILE A 92 -4.69 -1.27 2.18
N PHE A 93 -4.73 -2.33 1.36
CA PHE A 93 -5.02 -2.21 -0.07
C PHE A 93 -6.43 -1.67 -0.33
N LEU A 94 -7.43 -2.16 0.43
CA LEU A 94 -8.82 -1.71 0.30
C LEU A 94 -8.97 -0.25 0.74
N ALA A 95 -8.30 0.15 1.81
CA ALA A 95 -8.25 1.55 2.26
C ALA A 95 -7.57 2.48 1.25
N MET A 96 -6.53 2.00 0.54
CA MET A 96 -5.85 2.75 -0.51
C MET A 96 -6.60 2.79 -1.84
N LEU A 97 -7.61 1.94 -2.07
CA LEU A 97 -8.27 1.82 -3.37
C LEU A 97 -8.98 3.11 -3.80
N ILE A 98 -9.70 3.75 -2.88
CA ILE A 98 -10.46 4.99 -3.15
C ILE A 98 -9.54 6.14 -3.61
N PRO A 99 -8.50 6.55 -2.85
CA PRO A 99 -7.61 7.62 -3.30
C PRO A 99 -6.82 7.24 -4.56
N ASN A 100 -6.47 5.97 -4.72
CA ASN A 100 -5.75 5.48 -5.88
C ASN A 100 -6.58 5.55 -7.17
N LEU A 101 -7.88 5.29 -7.09
CA LEU A 101 -8.81 5.46 -8.21
C LEU A 101 -8.85 6.92 -8.68
N VAL A 102 -8.94 7.87 -7.76
CA VAL A 102 -8.98 9.32 -8.08
C VAL A 102 -7.69 9.75 -8.77
N VAL A 103 -6.53 9.37 -8.22
CA VAL A 103 -5.24 9.76 -8.78
C VAL A 103 -4.99 9.14 -10.16
N TYR A 104 -5.30 7.86 -10.36
CA TYR A 104 -5.16 7.25 -11.69
C TYR A 104 -6.12 7.84 -12.72
N SER A 105 -7.33 8.23 -12.32
CA SER A 105 -8.27 8.94 -13.20
C SER A 105 -7.68 10.29 -13.65
N LEU A 106 -7.06 11.02 -12.72
CA LEU A 106 -6.41 12.29 -13.03
C LEU A 106 -5.18 12.11 -13.93
N LEU A 107 -4.34 11.10 -13.66
CA LEU A 107 -3.20 10.76 -14.50
C LEU A 107 -3.63 10.37 -15.92
N LEU A 108 -4.74 9.64 -16.06
CA LEU A 108 -5.30 9.29 -17.36
C LEU A 108 -5.72 10.54 -18.14
N SER A 109 -6.33 11.53 -17.48
CA SER A 109 -6.66 12.82 -18.10
C SER A 109 -5.41 13.56 -18.60
N PHE A 110 -4.32 13.55 -17.84
CA PHE A 110 -3.04 14.12 -18.30
C PHE A 110 -2.46 13.40 -19.51
N TRP A 111 -2.56 12.07 -19.58
CA TRP A 111 -2.21 11.32 -20.79
C TRP A 111 -3.10 11.70 -21.99
N GLY A 112 -4.39 11.97 -21.76
CA GLY A 112 -5.28 12.52 -22.78
C GLY A 112 -4.78 13.85 -23.35
N VAL A 113 -4.28 14.75 -22.49
CA VAL A 113 -3.65 16.01 -22.94
C VAL A 113 -2.41 15.74 -23.78
N VAL A 114 -1.53 14.82 -23.35
CA VAL A 114 -0.33 14.44 -24.12
C VAL A 114 -0.71 13.95 -25.51
N VAL A 115 -1.71 13.07 -25.62
CA VAL A 115 -2.20 12.56 -26.90
C VAL A 115 -2.81 13.67 -27.74
N GLY A 116 -3.58 14.57 -27.15
CA GLY A 116 -4.16 15.72 -27.85
C GLY A 116 -3.08 16.64 -28.45
N VAL A 117 -2.06 16.98 -27.68
CA VAL A 117 -0.94 17.81 -28.16
C VAL A 117 -0.10 17.06 -29.22
N ALA A 118 0.09 15.74 -29.05
CA ALA A 118 0.75 14.91 -30.05
C ALA A 118 -0.04 14.89 -31.38
N ALA A 119 -1.36 14.77 -31.33
CA ALA A 119 -2.21 14.81 -32.51
C ALA A 119 -2.13 16.18 -33.22
N SER A 120 -2.13 17.29 -32.46
CA SER A 120 -1.92 18.63 -33.01
C SER A 120 -0.56 18.76 -33.69
N THR A 121 0.49 18.16 -33.11
CA THR A 121 1.83 18.11 -33.71
C THR A 121 1.79 17.46 -35.09
N VAL A 122 1.11 16.31 -35.21
CA VAL A 122 0.91 15.63 -36.51
C VAL A 122 0.16 16.53 -37.48
N GLY A 123 -0.87 17.25 -37.02
CA GLY A 123 -1.60 18.24 -37.81
C GLY A 123 -0.69 19.28 -38.46
N PHE A 124 0.27 19.84 -37.71
CA PHE A 124 1.25 20.77 -38.28
C PHE A 124 2.12 20.13 -39.37
N PHE A 125 2.54 18.88 -39.20
CA PHE A 125 3.31 18.18 -40.23
C PHE A 125 2.50 17.79 -41.48
N LEU A 126 1.18 17.74 -41.37
CA LEU A 126 0.29 17.53 -42.52
C LEU A 126 0.02 18.82 -43.30
N THR A 127 0.33 20.01 -42.76
CA THR A 127 0.08 21.29 -43.44
C THR A 127 0.72 21.43 -44.83
N PRO A 128 1.94 20.92 -45.12
CA PRO A 128 2.49 21.03 -46.48
C PRO A 128 1.72 20.19 -47.50
N ILE A 129 1.23 19.01 -47.08
CA ILE A 129 0.42 18.14 -47.92
C ILE A 129 -0.91 18.85 -48.23
N ALA A 130 -1.55 19.43 -47.22
CA ALA A 130 -2.78 20.21 -47.39
C ALA A 130 -2.58 21.41 -48.33
N PHE A 131 -1.44 22.09 -48.26
CA PHE A 131 -1.12 23.19 -49.16
C PHE A 131 -0.94 22.75 -50.61
N VAL A 132 -0.24 21.64 -50.86
CA VAL A 132 -0.11 21.09 -52.22
C VAL A 132 -1.48 20.74 -52.81
N LEU A 133 -2.35 20.14 -52.01
CA LEU A 133 -3.73 19.84 -52.42
C LEU A 133 -4.53 21.12 -52.73
N ASP A 134 -4.40 22.17 -51.91
CA ASP A 134 -5.05 23.47 -52.13
C ASP A 134 -4.63 24.10 -53.47
N VAL A 135 -3.32 24.09 -53.78
CA VAL A 135 -2.79 24.64 -55.03
C VAL A 135 -3.30 23.88 -56.25
N ILE A 136 -3.38 22.54 -56.18
CA ILE A 136 -3.88 21.70 -57.29
C ILE A 136 -5.38 21.93 -57.52
N LEU A 137 -6.17 22.02 -56.44
CA LEU A 137 -7.62 22.17 -56.55
C LEU A 137 -8.01 23.57 -57.02
N ASN A 138 -7.44 24.60 -56.42
CA ASN A 138 -7.82 25.98 -56.67
C ASN A 138 -7.08 26.61 -57.86
N HIS A 139 -6.03 25.95 -58.38
CA HIS A 139 -5.18 26.47 -59.46
C HIS A 139 -4.58 27.86 -59.15
N SER A 140 -4.59 28.29 -57.88
CA SER A 140 -4.00 29.54 -57.42
C SER A 140 -2.80 29.24 -56.53
N PHE A 141 -1.67 29.89 -56.84
CA PHE A 141 -0.52 29.88 -55.98
C PHE A 141 -0.42 31.21 -55.24
N GLU A 142 -0.67 31.17 -53.94
CA GLU A 142 -0.67 32.35 -53.10
C GLU A 142 0.53 32.31 -52.16
N ILE A 143 1.46 33.24 -52.37
CA ILE A 143 2.77 33.20 -51.69
C ILE A 143 2.67 33.33 -50.16
N TYR A 144 1.65 34.04 -49.66
CA TYR A 144 1.45 34.16 -48.21
C TYR A 144 1.04 32.83 -47.56
N LYS A 145 0.33 31.94 -48.29
CA LYS A 145 0.02 30.57 -47.82
C LYS A 145 1.28 29.73 -47.70
N LEU A 146 2.24 29.88 -48.62
CA LEU A 146 3.55 29.22 -48.51
C LEU A 146 4.28 29.64 -47.23
N PHE A 147 4.32 30.94 -46.93
CA PHE A 147 4.92 31.44 -45.69
C PHE A 147 4.20 30.89 -44.45
N ALA A 148 2.87 30.79 -44.48
CA ALA A 148 2.08 30.21 -43.39
C ALA A 148 2.41 28.72 -43.16
N VAL A 149 2.62 27.93 -44.22
CA VAL A 149 3.01 26.52 -44.12
C VAL A 149 4.40 26.36 -43.51
N ILE A 150 5.37 27.17 -43.95
CA ILE A 150 6.73 27.15 -43.40
C ILE A 150 6.71 27.51 -41.90
N ALA A 151 5.96 28.56 -41.54
CA ALA A 151 5.77 28.95 -40.15
C ALA A 151 5.07 27.83 -39.33
N GLY A 152 4.05 27.19 -39.91
CA GLY A 152 3.33 26.07 -39.30
C GLY A 152 4.22 24.85 -39.03
N LEU A 153 5.13 24.52 -39.95
CA LEU A 153 6.15 23.48 -39.73
C LEU A 153 7.09 23.84 -38.59
N GLY A 154 7.56 25.10 -38.52
CA GLY A 154 8.36 25.58 -37.40
C GLY A 154 7.64 25.41 -36.06
N LEU A 155 6.35 25.77 -36.01
CA LEU A 155 5.52 25.57 -34.84
C LEU A 155 5.34 24.08 -34.50
N GLY A 156 5.21 23.23 -35.52
CA GLY A 156 5.17 21.77 -35.37
C GLY A 156 6.39 21.19 -34.66
N PHE A 157 7.59 21.66 -34.97
CA PHE A 157 8.80 21.24 -34.25
C PHE A 157 8.81 21.69 -32.79
N ILE A 158 8.36 22.90 -32.49
CA ILE A 158 8.23 23.39 -31.11
C ILE A 158 7.23 22.51 -30.33
N PHE A 159 6.08 22.22 -30.94
CA PHE A 159 5.06 21.33 -30.36
C PHE A 159 5.58 19.90 -30.18
N LEU A 160 6.41 19.39 -31.08
CA LEU A 160 7.04 18.08 -30.96
C LEU A 160 7.94 18.01 -29.72
N VAL A 161 8.85 18.97 -29.56
CA VAL A 161 9.73 19.04 -28.38
C VAL A 161 8.92 19.19 -27.09
N PHE A 162 7.91 20.07 -27.12
CA PHE A 162 7.00 20.27 -25.99
C PHE A 162 6.24 18.98 -25.63
N THR A 163 5.74 18.24 -26.62
CA THR A 163 5.02 16.96 -26.41
C THR A 163 5.94 15.92 -25.77
N ILE A 164 7.18 15.80 -26.23
CA ILE A 164 8.16 14.86 -25.65
C ILE A 164 8.46 15.22 -24.19
N TRP A 165 8.68 16.51 -23.91
CA TRP A 165 8.90 17.00 -22.55
C TRP A 165 7.69 16.72 -21.65
N LEU A 166 6.48 17.04 -22.12
CA LEU A 166 5.23 16.84 -21.39
C LEU A 166 5.00 15.36 -21.09
N ALA A 167 5.17 14.48 -22.09
CA ALA A 167 5.06 13.03 -21.93
C ALA A 167 6.04 12.50 -20.88
N LYS A 168 7.28 13.00 -20.88
CA LYS A 168 8.28 12.63 -19.88
C LYS A 168 7.87 13.05 -18.47
N VAL A 169 7.34 14.26 -18.29
CA VAL A 169 6.84 14.75 -16.99
C VAL A 169 5.69 13.88 -16.49
N VAL A 170 4.70 13.58 -17.35
CA VAL A 170 3.55 12.75 -16.99
C VAL A 170 3.97 11.30 -16.68
N LEU A 171 4.92 10.74 -17.43
CA LEU A 171 5.48 9.42 -17.17
C LEU A 171 6.20 9.38 -15.82
N LEU A 172 7.03 10.38 -15.53
CA LEU A 172 7.73 10.49 -14.24
C LEU A 172 6.74 10.62 -13.08
N ALA A 173 5.68 11.41 -13.23
CA ALA A 173 4.62 11.52 -12.22
C ALA A 173 3.91 10.17 -12.00
N THR A 174 3.60 9.46 -13.08
CA THR A 174 2.97 8.13 -13.03
C THR A 174 3.86 7.12 -12.32
N VAL A 175 5.13 7.02 -12.72
CA VAL A 175 6.11 6.11 -12.11
C VAL A 175 6.35 6.48 -10.64
N GLY A 176 6.56 7.75 -10.34
CA GLY A 176 6.76 8.24 -8.97
C GLY A 176 5.58 7.89 -8.07
N TYR A 177 4.35 8.08 -8.54
CA TYR A 177 3.15 7.71 -7.80
C TYR A 177 3.03 6.19 -7.58
N THR A 178 3.27 5.38 -8.62
CA THR A 178 3.22 3.92 -8.48
C THR A 178 4.30 3.39 -7.53
N GLN A 179 5.50 3.99 -7.54
CA GLN A 179 6.56 3.63 -6.60
C GLN A 179 6.20 4.04 -5.18
N PHE A 180 5.65 5.25 -4.97
CA PHE A 180 5.18 5.69 -3.66
C PHE A 180 4.13 4.73 -3.08
N ASN A 181 3.14 4.32 -3.88
CA ASN A 181 2.15 3.34 -3.46
C ASN A 181 2.78 1.99 -3.10
N LYS A 182 3.74 1.49 -3.89
CA LYS A 182 4.47 0.25 -3.57
C LYS A 182 5.27 0.33 -2.27
N HIS A 183 5.90 1.48 -1.97
CA HIS A 183 6.63 1.68 -0.71
C HIS A 183 5.69 1.73 0.49
N LEU A 184 4.55 2.43 0.36
CA LEU A 184 3.54 2.48 1.42
C LEU A 184 2.98 1.10 1.75
N MET A 185 2.75 0.26 0.74
CA MET A 185 2.28 -1.12 0.95
C MET A 185 3.32 -2.03 1.61
N LYS A 186 4.62 -1.77 1.41
CA LYS A 186 5.71 -2.52 2.06
C LYS A 186 5.96 -2.08 3.50
N GLY A 187 5.53 -0.87 3.87
CA GLY A 187 5.65 -0.36 5.24
C GLY A 187 7.09 -0.11 5.68
N GLU A 188 8.04 -0.02 4.76
CA GLU A 188 9.41 0.41 5.06
C GLU A 188 9.38 1.88 5.50
N LYS A 189 9.61 2.10 6.79
CA LYS A 189 9.88 3.44 7.31
C LYS A 189 11.19 3.88 6.68
N LYS A 190 11.13 4.93 5.87
CA LYS A 190 12.32 5.65 5.42
C LYS A 190 12.99 6.17 6.70
N HIS A 191 14.09 5.54 7.11
CA HIS A 191 14.96 6.12 8.12
C HIS A 191 15.56 7.38 7.48
N VAL A 192 15.00 8.53 7.85
CA VAL A 192 15.61 9.85 7.63
C VAL A 192 16.38 10.18 8.89
#